data_AF-A0A093BSS7-F1
#
_entry.id   AF-A0A093BSS7-F1
#
_cell.length_a   1.000
_cell.length_b   1.000
_cell.length_c   1.000
_cell.angle_alpha   90.00
_cell.angle_beta   90.00
_cell.angle_gamma   90.00
#
_symmetry.space_group_name_H-M   'P 1'
#
loop_
_entity.id
_entity.type
_entity.pdbx_description
1 polymer ?
#
loop_
_entity_poly.entity_id
_entity_poly.type
_entity_poly.pdbx_seq_one_letter_code
_entity_poly.pdbx_strand_id
1 'polypeptide(L)'
;MKMFEPGQIKTDSLEMKRISTVLDKMIDKLELSGLIPRIIDSLDNFAGILGPEMIHNLSEHQKLSKEVEQLLASSGERDTTGAEQQPGCLCSLEQQLKRSLRNILRLLLVKPSLCQALKHQILVGESPAEVFIKAFGEFRSFMLEKLLMSPVEEEEKIGLEADISLRIKDNTEAITALQAELAAAIQTRDEELRISLAGTTLSCVPLTVALSLIQSWRETQGSLTGFQSTLCKSNSVPSASSGKSLLLPEKETPQPLWAACPRALSPSQERRNRSCFVFQRKSRMETEIANWIQKYHTDLEEKQAEYDELQAAYVEEQAQLVQLTEKHAVLFQEYSQIEEERRLLQEKKDQALQEFKTMTRAATLIQAFWRGYFVRTLLKSKKKKKGKGK
;
A
#
# COMPACT_ATOMS: atom_id res chain seq x y z
N MET A 1 -0.23 -10.94 18.10
CA MET A 1 0.73 -11.82 17.40
C MET A 1 2.03 -11.81 18.19
N LYS A 2 2.41 -12.92 18.80
CA LYS A 2 3.77 -13.06 19.35
C LYS A 2 4.69 -13.25 18.15
N MET A 3 5.56 -12.26 17.87
CA MET A 3 6.70 -12.49 16.99
C MET A 3 7.56 -13.56 17.64
N PHE A 4 7.80 -14.65 16.93
CA PHE A 4 8.74 -15.68 17.37
C PHE A 4 10.10 -15.02 17.51
N GLU A 5 10.59 -14.89 18.74
CA GLU A 5 12.02 -14.75 18.95
C GLU A 5 12.64 -16.05 18.44
N PRO A 6 13.56 -16.00 17.45
CA PRO A 6 14.23 -17.20 16.97
C PRO A 6 14.92 -17.84 18.17
N GLY A 7 14.56 -19.09 18.47
CA GLY A 7 15.28 -19.88 19.44
C GLY A 7 16.75 -19.81 19.09
N GLN A 8 17.59 -19.50 20.08
CA GLN A 8 19.04 -19.37 19.92
C GLN A 8 19.65 -20.73 19.54
N ILE A 9 19.42 -21.20 18.32
CA ILE A 9 20.14 -22.33 17.75
C ILE A 9 21.55 -21.83 17.58
N LYS A 10 22.43 -22.35 18.45
CA LYS A 10 23.86 -22.05 18.44
C LYS A 10 24.36 -22.11 17.00
N THR A 11 24.89 -20.99 16.53
CA THR A 11 25.48 -20.75 15.19
C THR A 11 26.74 -21.59 14.91
N ASP A 12 26.90 -22.73 15.59
CA ASP A 12 28.12 -23.54 15.65
C ASP A 12 28.04 -24.88 14.93
N SER A 13 26.95 -25.14 14.17
CA SER A 13 26.99 -26.26 13.22
C SER A 13 28.03 -25.98 12.13
N LEU A 14 29.06 -26.82 12.09
CA LEU A 14 30.11 -26.79 11.07
C LEU A 14 29.52 -26.94 9.66
N GLU A 15 28.42 -27.67 9.52
CA GLU A 15 27.71 -27.88 8.25
C GLU A 15 27.00 -26.61 7.79
N MET A 16 26.31 -25.90 8.69
CA MET A 16 25.72 -24.59 8.40
C MET A 16 26.78 -23.60 7.92
N LYS A 17 27.93 -23.52 8.62
CA LYS A 17 29.05 -22.66 8.22
C LYS A 17 29.57 -23.04 6.82
N ARG A 18 29.70 -24.34 6.53
CA ARG A 18 30.09 -24.82 5.19
C ARG A 18 29.09 -24.41 4.12
N ILE A 19 27.80 -24.64 4.34
CA ILE A 19 26.73 -24.29 3.39
C ILE A 19 26.74 -22.77 3.13
N SER A 20 26.76 -21.94 4.18
CA SER A 20 26.85 -20.48 4.05
C SER A 20 28.06 -20.07 3.22
N THR A 21 29.25 -20.59 3.53
CA THR A 21 30.46 -20.22 2.77
C THR A 21 30.43 -20.66 1.31
N VAL A 22 29.72 -21.74 0.98
CA VAL A 22 29.52 -22.17 -0.42
C VAL A 22 28.59 -21.20 -1.14
N LEU A 23 27.49 -20.79 -0.50
CA LEU A 23 26.54 -19.82 -1.04
C LEU A 23 27.21 -18.45 -1.25
N ASP A 24 27.96 -17.96 -0.27
CA ASP A 24 28.69 -16.68 -0.35
C ASP A 24 29.71 -16.71 -1.50
N LYS A 25 30.50 -17.79 -1.62
CA LYS A 25 31.43 -17.98 -2.74
C LYS A 25 30.73 -18.11 -4.09
N MET A 26 29.49 -18.59 -4.13
CA MET A 26 28.72 -18.69 -5.36
C MET A 26 28.25 -17.30 -5.81
N ILE A 27 27.76 -16.48 -4.86
CA ILE A 27 27.40 -15.08 -5.11
C ILE A 27 28.60 -14.31 -5.67
N ASP A 28 29.76 -14.40 -5.01
CA ASP A 28 30.99 -13.72 -5.46
C ASP A 28 31.37 -14.10 -6.90
N LYS A 29 31.24 -15.39 -7.26
CA LYS A 29 31.54 -15.88 -8.61
C LYS A 29 30.50 -15.45 -9.63
N LEU A 30 29.22 -15.44 -9.25
CA LEU A 30 28.12 -14.98 -10.10
C LEU A 30 28.29 -13.49 -10.42
N GLU A 31 28.54 -12.67 -9.39
CA GLU A 31 28.87 -11.26 -9.54
C GLU A 31 30.06 -11.07 -10.48
N LEU A 32 31.16 -11.79 -10.26
CA LEU A 32 32.35 -11.67 -11.10
C LEU A 32 32.07 -12.05 -12.56
N SER A 33 31.28 -13.11 -12.78
CA SER A 33 30.88 -13.52 -14.14
C SER A 33 29.93 -12.53 -14.80
N GLY A 34 29.04 -11.90 -14.04
CA GLY A 34 28.10 -10.88 -14.52
C GLY A 34 28.79 -9.57 -14.93
N LEU A 35 30.00 -9.30 -14.42
CA LEU A 35 30.80 -8.15 -14.84
C LEU A 35 31.46 -8.34 -16.21
N ILE A 36 31.73 -9.58 -16.64
CA ILE A 36 32.51 -9.86 -17.86
C ILE A 36 31.89 -9.23 -19.11
N PRO A 37 30.59 -9.35 -19.40
CA PRO A 37 29.98 -8.69 -20.57
C PRO A 37 30.17 -7.18 -20.56
N ARG A 38 29.96 -6.53 -19.40
CA ARG A 38 30.12 -5.07 -19.25
C ARG A 38 31.56 -4.60 -19.46
N ILE A 39 32.53 -5.39 -18.99
CA ILE A 39 33.95 -5.13 -19.21
C ILE A 39 34.29 -5.24 -20.70
N ILE A 40 33.73 -6.23 -21.40
CA ILE A 40 33.93 -6.43 -22.83
C ILE A 40 33.34 -5.26 -23.63
N ASP A 41 32.14 -4.79 -23.27
CA ASP A 41 31.47 -3.68 -23.94
C ASP A 41 32.21 -2.34 -23.80
N SER A 42 33.02 -2.19 -22.75
CA SER A 42 33.77 -0.97 -22.45
C SER A 42 35.26 -1.22 -22.18
N LEU A 43 35.85 -2.11 -22.98
CA LEU A 43 37.23 -2.57 -22.82
C LEU A 43 38.26 -1.42 -22.80
N ASP A 44 38.03 -0.39 -23.61
CA ASP A 44 38.91 0.79 -23.72
C ASP A 44 39.02 1.57 -22.40
N ASN A 45 37.92 1.63 -21.63
CA ASN A 45 37.90 2.31 -20.33
C ASN A 45 38.69 1.56 -19.26
N PHE A 46 38.82 0.23 -19.40
CA PHE A 46 39.48 -0.63 -18.43
C PHE A 46 40.89 -1.09 -18.86
N ALA A 47 41.35 -0.70 -20.05
CA ALA A 47 42.62 -1.14 -20.62
C ALA A 47 43.83 -0.85 -19.70
N GLY A 48 43.84 0.31 -19.02
CA GLY A 48 44.89 0.68 -18.08
C GLY A 48 44.94 -0.17 -16.80
N ILE A 49 43.82 -0.80 -16.43
CA ILE A 49 43.68 -1.55 -15.17
C ILE A 49 43.86 -3.06 -15.40
N LEU A 50 43.37 -3.59 -16.51
CA LEU A 50 43.30 -5.03 -16.79
C LEU A 50 44.66 -5.62 -17.21
N GLY A 51 45.51 -4.84 -17.88
CA GLY A 51 46.78 -5.29 -18.44
C GLY A 51 46.63 -6.15 -19.71
N PRO A 52 47.72 -6.34 -20.48
CA PRO A 52 47.66 -6.87 -21.85
C PRO A 52 47.18 -8.33 -21.92
N GLU A 53 47.55 -9.16 -20.95
CA GLU A 53 47.14 -10.57 -20.91
C GLU A 53 45.63 -10.72 -20.69
N MET A 54 45.03 -9.89 -19.83
CA MET A 54 43.59 -9.92 -19.56
C MET A 54 42.80 -9.38 -20.75
N ILE A 55 43.26 -8.27 -21.35
CA ILE A 55 42.65 -7.70 -22.55
C ILE A 55 42.64 -8.72 -23.69
N HIS A 56 43.75 -9.46 -23.88
CA HIS A 56 43.81 -10.52 -24.87
C HIS A 56 42.77 -11.62 -24.60
N ASN A 57 42.70 -12.15 -23.38
CA ASN A 57 41.71 -13.18 -23.02
C ASN A 57 40.26 -12.72 -23.17
N LEU A 58 39.95 -11.46 -22.82
CA LEU A 58 38.62 -10.87 -23.01
C LEU A 58 38.28 -10.70 -24.50
N SER A 59 39.24 -10.28 -25.32
CA SER A 59 39.04 -10.17 -26.77
C SER A 59 38.79 -11.52 -27.44
N GLU A 60 39.52 -12.57 -27.02
CA GLU A 60 39.29 -13.94 -27.49
C GLU A 60 37.92 -14.46 -27.03
N HIS A 61 37.51 -14.17 -25.80
CA HIS A 61 36.17 -14.50 -25.31
C HIS A 61 35.06 -13.83 -26.12
N GLN A 62 35.24 -12.54 -26.46
CA GLN A 62 34.27 -11.80 -27.27
C GLN A 62 34.15 -12.38 -28.68
N LYS A 63 35.27 -12.79 -29.30
CA LYS A 63 35.25 -13.46 -30.62
C LYS A 63 34.45 -14.77 -30.55
N LEU A 64 34.75 -15.63 -29.56
CA LEU A 64 34.03 -16.88 -29.35
C LEU A 64 32.54 -16.65 -29.08
N SER A 65 32.17 -15.62 -28.31
CA SER A 65 30.75 -15.27 -28.06
C SER A 65 30.03 -14.91 -29.36
N LYS A 66 30.65 -14.07 -30.20
CA LYS A 66 30.08 -13.67 -31.50
C LYS A 66 29.94 -14.85 -32.46
N GLU A 67 30.90 -15.77 -32.46
CA GLU A 67 30.82 -17.01 -33.26
C GLU A 67 29.65 -17.90 -32.83
N VAL A 68 29.41 -18.06 -31.52
CA VAL A 68 28.23 -18.78 -31.00
C VAL A 68 26.94 -18.08 -31.40
N GLU A 69 26.85 -16.76 -31.22
CA GLU A 69 25.67 -15.96 -31.58
C GLU A 69 25.34 -16.06 -33.08
N GLN A 70 26.35 -15.99 -33.94
CA GLN A 70 26.19 -16.13 -35.39
C GLN A 70 25.69 -17.53 -35.78
N LEU A 71 26.21 -18.59 -35.15
CA LEU A 71 25.74 -19.95 -35.40
C LEU A 71 24.30 -20.14 -34.94
N LEU A 72 23.92 -19.60 -33.78
CA LEU A 72 22.55 -19.63 -33.27
C LEU A 72 21.58 -18.85 -34.18
N ALA A 73 21.96 -17.68 -34.67
CA ALA A 73 21.16 -16.91 -35.62
C ALA A 73 20.99 -17.65 -36.96
N SER A 74 22.06 -18.28 -37.47
CA SER A 74 22.02 -19.05 -38.72
C SER A 74 21.26 -20.39 -38.63
N SER A 75 20.96 -20.84 -37.40
CA SER A 75 20.19 -22.04 -37.11
C SER A 75 18.67 -21.81 -37.18
N GLY A 76 18.21 -20.56 -37.01
CA GLY A 76 16.78 -20.23 -37.04
C GLY A 76 16.18 -20.16 -38.46
N GLU A 77 17.01 -20.12 -39.50
CA GLU A 77 16.59 -19.87 -40.88
C GLU A 77 16.63 -21.11 -41.81
N ARG A 78 16.96 -22.31 -41.32
CA ARG A 78 17.17 -23.49 -42.19
C ARG A 78 16.18 -24.64 -41.98
N ASP A 79 15.47 -24.97 -43.07
CA ASP A 79 14.68 -26.17 -43.26
C ASP A 79 15.51 -27.48 -43.17
N THR A 80 15.18 -28.28 -42.16
CA THR A 80 15.04 -29.76 -42.08
C THR A 80 16.04 -30.76 -42.72
N THR A 81 17.15 -30.40 -43.36
CA THR A 81 17.98 -31.42 -44.07
C THR A 81 19.48 -31.50 -43.74
N GLY A 82 19.98 -30.79 -42.72
CA GLY A 82 21.42 -30.75 -42.38
C GLY A 82 21.80 -31.04 -40.93
N ALA A 83 21.07 -31.89 -40.21
CA ALA A 83 21.09 -31.95 -38.74
C ALA A 83 22.26 -32.75 -38.08
N GLU A 84 23.11 -33.47 -38.82
CA GLU A 84 24.05 -34.41 -38.17
C GLU A 84 25.42 -33.82 -37.78
N GLN A 85 25.91 -32.74 -38.43
CA GLN A 85 27.23 -32.15 -38.14
C GLN A 85 27.19 -30.90 -37.23
N GLN A 86 26.03 -30.26 -37.11
CA GLN A 86 25.86 -29.03 -36.32
C GLN A 86 25.91 -29.21 -34.79
N PRO A 87 25.35 -30.28 -34.18
CA PRO A 87 25.36 -30.44 -32.72
C PRO A 87 26.77 -30.61 -32.13
N GLY A 88 27.66 -31.29 -32.85
CA GLY A 88 29.05 -31.50 -32.42
C GLY A 88 29.89 -30.22 -32.47
N CYS A 89 29.67 -29.37 -33.47
CA CYS A 89 30.35 -28.08 -33.60
C CYS A 89 29.96 -27.11 -32.48
N LEU A 90 28.66 -26.99 -32.18
CA LEU A 90 28.16 -26.16 -31.08
C LEU A 90 28.68 -26.61 -29.71
N CYS A 91 28.69 -27.93 -29.45
CA CYS A 91 29.23 -28.47 -28.21
C CYS A 91 30.73 -28.14 -28.02
N SER A 92 31.53 -28.19 -29.09
CA SER A 92 32.94 -27.81 -29.05
C SER A 92 33.12 -26.31 -28.74
N LEU A 93 32.35 -25.45 -29.41
CA LEU A 93 32.38 -24.00 -29.22
C LEU A 93 31.92 -23.59 -27.82
N GLU A 94 30.85 -24.20 -27.30
CA GLU A 94 30.43 -24.02 -25.90
C GLU A 94 31.54 -24.39 -24.91
N GLN A 95 32.24 -25.50 -25.15
CA GLN A 95 33.35 -25.90 -24.28
C GLN A 95 34.51 -24.90 -24.37
N GLN A 96 34.81 -24.37 -25.55
CA GLN A 96 35.81 -23.31 -25.73
C GLN A 96 35.40 -22.03 -24.99
N LEU A 97 34.14 -21.62 -25.08
CA LEU A 97 33.59 -20.48 -24.35
C LEU A 97 33.68 -20.68 -22.84
N LYS A 98 33.29 -21.87 -22.34
CA LYS A 98 33.43 -22.26 -20.93
C LYS A 98 34.89 -22.23 -20.45
N ARG A 99 35.83 -22.71 -21.26
CA ARG A 99 37.29 -22.66 -20.94
C ARG A 99 37.80 -21.22 -20.92
N SER A 100 37.42 -20.41 -21.90
CA SER A 100 37.76 -18.99 -22.00
C SER A 100 37.27 -18.21 -20.77
N LEU A 101 35.99 -18.37 -20.41
CA LEU A 101 35.40 -17.74 -19.23
C LEU A 101 36.11 -18.19 -17.94
N ARG A 102 36.41 -19.49 -17.79
CA ARG A 102 37.17 -19.99 -16.63
C ARG A 102 38.57 -19.39 -16.55
N ASN A 103 39.25 -19.17 -17.68
CA ASN A 103 40.56 -18.54 -17.70
C ASN A 103 40.48 -17.07 -17.25
N ILE A 104 39.51 -16.31 -17.76
CA ILE A 104 39.26 -14.93 -17.33
C ILE A 104 38.97 -14.88 -15.82
N LEU A 105 38.06 -15.72 -15.32
CA LEU A 105 37.73 -15.77 -13.90
C LEU A 105 38.93 -16.14 -13.03
N ARG A 106 39.81 -17.06 -13.47
CA ARG A 106 41.05 -17.37 -12.75
C ARG A 106 41.97 -16.16 -12.66
N LEU A 107 42.16 -15.43 -13.77
CA LEU A 107 42.99 -14.22 -13.80
C LEU A 107 42.43 -13.12 -12.88
N LEU A 108 41.10 -12.97 -12.84
CA LEU A 108 40.42 -12.04 -11.94
C LEU A 108 40.61 -12.44 -10.47
N LEU A 109 40.39 -13.71 -10.13
CA LEU A 109 40.51 -14.21 -8.75
C LEU A 109 41.93 -14.13 -8.18
N VAL A 110 42.97 -14.15 -9.03
CA VAL A 110 44.36 -13.94 -8.60
C VAL A 110 44.63 -12.49 -8.16
N LYS A 111 43.80 -11.52 -8.58
CA LYS A 111 43.95 -10.09 -8.27
C LYS A 111 42.70 -9.51 -7.59
N PRO A 112 42.49 -9.75 -6.28
CA PRO A 112 41.27 -9.34 -5.56
C PRO A 112 41.00 -7.83 -5.57
N SER A 113 42.07 -7.02 -5.51
CA SER A 113 41.99 -5.56 -5.55
C SER A 113 41.44 -5.04 -6.88
N LEU A 114 41.78 -5.69 -7.99
CA LEU A 114 41.25 -5.38 -9.31
C LEU A 114 39.76 -5.73 -9.39
N CYS A 115 39.33 -6.86 -8.82
CA CYS A 115 37.91 -7.20 -8.76
C CYS A 115 37.08 -6.17 -7.98
N GLN A 116 37.60 -5.68 -6.84
CA GLN A 116 36.92 -4.63 -6.07
C GLN A 116 36.83 -3.31 -6.86
N ALA A 117 37.93 -2.91 -7.52
CA ALA A 117 37.93 -1.71 -8.36
C ALA A 117 36.93 -1.80 -9.53
N LEU A 118 36.86 -2.96 -10.19
CA LEU A 118 35.89 -3.21 -11.26
C LEU A 118 34.45 -3.21 -10.76
N LYS A 119 34.18 -3.83 -9.60
CA LYS A 119 32.84 -3.79 -8.97
C LYS A 119 32.40 -2.34 -8.76
N HIS A 120 33.24 -1.47 -8.19
CA HIS A 120 32.88 -0.07 -7.95
C HIS A 120 32.67 0.77 -9.22
N GLN A 121 33.38 0.47 -10.30
CA GLN A 121 33.27 1.22 -11.56
C GLN A 121 32.09 0.78 -12.44
N ILE A 122 31.60 -0.45 -12.30
CA ILE A 122 30.63 -1.09 -13.22
C ILE A 122 29.20 -1.15 -12.65
N LEU A 123 28.99 -0.78 -11.39
CA LEU A 123 27.72 -0.86 -10.66
C LEU A 123 26.55 -0.02 -11.22
N VAL A 124 26.72 0.67 -12.35
CA VAL A 124 25.67 1.50 -12.96
C VAL A 124 24.95 0.72 -14.06
N GLY A 125 23.74 0.23 -13.76
CA GLY A 125 22.79 -0.32 -14.74
C GLY A 125 22.22 -1.68 -14.32
N GLU A 126 20.98 -1.99 -14.70
CA GLU A 126 20.32 -3.28 -14.47
C GLU A 126 20.73 -4.27 -15.58
N SER A 127 21.34 -5.40 -15.23
CA SER A 127 21.57 -6.50 -16.18
C SER A 127 20.68 -7.71 -15.86
N PRO A 128 20.37 -8.58 -16.84
CA PRO A 128 19.70 -9.85 -16.57
C PRO A 128 20.43 -10.71 -15.52
N ALA A 129 21.76 -10.63 -15.49
CA ALA A 129 22.58 -11.30 -14.48
C ALA A 129 22.35 -10.75 -13.07
N GLU A 130 22.04 -9.46 -12.93
CA GLU A 130 21.80 -8.82 -11.64
C GLU A 130 20.49 -9.28 -10.99
N VAL A 131 19.44 -9.52 -11.80
CA VAL A 131 18.19 -10.13 -11.31
C VAL A 131 18.47 -11.52 -10.72
N PHE A 132 19.30 -12.32 -11.41
CA PHE A 132 19.69 -13.64 -10.92
C PHE A 132 20.55 -13.55 -9.65
N ILE A 133 21.50 -12.61 -9.58
CA ILE A 133 22.33 -12.39 -8.39
C ILE A 133 21.46 -11.99 -7.19
N LYS A 134 20.49 -11.08 -7.38
CA LYS A 134 19.52 -10.67 -6.35
C LYS A 134 18.68 -11.86 -5.87
N ALA A 135 18.06 -12.60 -6.79
CA ALA A 135 17.29 -13.80 -6.46
C ALA A 135 18.13 -14.86 -5.72
N PHE A 136 19.41 -15.02 -6.08
CA PHE A 136 20.30 -15.93 -5.38
C PHE A 136 20.70 -15.41 -3.98
N GLY A 137 20.80 -14.09 -3.80
CA GLY A 137 20.97 -13.46 -2.49
C GLY A 137 19.76 -13.67 -1.57
N GLU A 138 18.55 -13.58 -2.12
CA GLU A 138 17.30 -13.93 -1.42
C GLU A 138 17.28 -15.42 -1.07
N PHE A 139 17.63 -16.31 -2.01
CA PHE A 139 17.77 -17.75 -1.74
C PHE A 139 18.78 -18.03 -0.62
N ARG A 140 19.93 -17.34 -0.61
CA ARG A 140 20.93 -17.47 0.47
C ARG A 140 20.37 -17.04 1.83
N SER A 141 19.57 -15.98 1.86
CA SER A 141 18.93 -15.49 3.07
C SER A 141 17.86 -16.48 3.57
N PHE A 142 17.04 -16.99 2.67
CA PHE A 142 16.06 -18.05 2.94
C PHE A 142 16.70 -19.33 3.47
N MET A 143 17.80 -19.78 2.84
CA MET A 143 18.53 -20.97 3.29
C MET A 143 19.11 -20.79 4.69
N LEU A 144 19.60 -19.60 5.02
CA LEU A 144 20.10 -19.31 6.37
C LEU A 144 18.97 -19.32 7.40
N GLU A 145 17.82 -18.74 7.08
CA GLU A 145 16.63 -18.82 7.92
C GLU A 145 16.28 -20.29 8.18
N LYS A 146 16.14 -21.10 7.12
CA LYS A 146 15.85 -22.53 7.23
C LYS A 146 16.86 -23.32 8.05
N LEU A 147 18.16 -23.04 7.88
CA LEU A 147 19.21 -23.71 8.64
C LEU A 147 19.22 -23.30 10.13
N LEU A 148 18.73 -22.09 10.44
CA LEU A 148 18.63 -21.55 11.80
C LEU A 148 17.31 -21.90 12.49
N MET A 149 16.35 -22.49 11.78
CA MET A 149 15.09 -22.94 12.37
C MET A 149 15.19 -24.37 12.90
N SER A 150 14.57 -24.62 14.05
CA SER A 150 14.36 -25.96 14.60
C SER A 150 13.27 -26.68 13.79
N PRO A 151 13.30 -28.02 13.67
CA PRO A 151 12.20 -28.76 13.04
C PRO A 151 10.84 -28.47 13.68
N VAL A 152 10.80 -28.22 15.00
CA VAL A 152 9.56 -27.85 15.70
C VAL A 152 9.11 -26.44 15.32
N GLU A 153 10.02 -25.48 15.23
CA GLU A 153 9.72 -24.11 14.80
C GLU A 153 9.26 -24.06 13.34
N GLU A 154 9.80 -24.95 12.49
CA GLU A 154 9.37 -25.10 11.11
C GLU A 154 7.93 -25.63 11.00
N GLU A 155 7.58 -26.66 11.75
CA GLU A 155 6.21 -27.20 11.81
C GLU A 155 5.22 -26.16 12.36
N GLU A 156 5.60 -25.42 13.40
CA GLU A 156 4.79 -24.33 13.96
C GLU A 156 4.58 -23.20 12.95
N LYS A 157 5.63 -22.79 12.22
CA LYS A 157 5.53 -21.78 11.16
C LYS A 157 4.58 -22.25 10.05
N ILE A 158 4.68 -23.50 9.61
CA ILE A 158 3.78 -24.09 8.61
C ILE A 158 2.33 -24.08 9.12
N GLY A 159 2.10 -24.44 10.38
CA GLY A 159 0.77 -24.42 11.00
C GLY A 159 0.18 -23.01 11.05
N LEU A 160 0.97 -22.01 11.42
CA LEU A 160 0.56 -20.61 11.45
C LEU A 160 0.27 -20.05 10.06
N GLU A 161 1.10 -20.38 9.06
CA GLU A 161 0.87 -20.00 7.67
C GLU A 161 -0.43 -20.59 7.13
N ALA A 162 -0.74 -21.85 7.48
CA ALA A 162 -1.99 -22.49 7.12
C ALA A 162 -3.21 -21.84 7.79
N ASP A 163 -3.13 -21.52 9.09
CA ASP A 163 -4.20 -20.82 9.81
C ASP A 163 -4.44 -19.42 9.24
N ILE A 164 -3.37 -18.65 9.00
CA ILE A 164 -3.47 -17.33 8.36
C ILE A 164 -4.10 -17.45 6.97
N SER A 165 -3.67 -18.42 6.17
CA SER A 165 -4.22 -18.65 4.83
C SER A 165 -5.71 -19.00 4.87
N LEU A 166 -6.15 -19.80 5.84
CA LEU A 166 -7.55 -20.15 6.03
C LEU A 166 -8.36 -18.90 6.40
N ARG A 167 -7.91 -18.13 7.39
CA ARG A 167 -8.57 -16.86 7.77
C ARG A 167 -8.62 -15.85 6.62
N ILE A 168 -7.56 -15.77 5.80
CA ILE A 168 -7.57 -14.91 4.61
C ILE A 168 -8.67 -15.36 3.64
N LYS A 169 -8.82 -16.67 3.39
CA LYS A 169 -9.90 -17.19 2.54
C LYS A 169 -11.28 -16.83 3.10
N ASP A 170 -11.54 -17.13 4.37
CA ASP A 170 -12.82 -16.81 5.03
C ASP A 170 -13.13 -15.31 4.96
N ASN A 171 -12.11 -14.46 5.22
CA ASN A 171 -12.26 -13.01 5.11
C ASN A 171 -12.52 -12.56 3.67
N THR A 172 -11.85 -13.14 2.68
CA THR A 172 -12.10 -12.82 1.27
C THR A 172 -13.51 -13.23 0.85
N GLU A 173 -13.99 -14.39 1.30
CA GLU A 173 -15.37 -14.84 1.05
C GLU A 173 -16.38 -13.89 1.70
N ALA A 174 -16.18 -13.51 2.96
CA ALA A 174 -17.03 -12.54 3.65
C ALA A 174 -17.03 -11.16 2.95
N ILE A 175 -15.87 -10.66 2.52
CA ILE A 175 -15.76 -9.40 1.78
C ILE A 175 -16.52 -9.47 0.46
N THR A 176 -16.36 -10.56 -0.29
CA THR A 176 -17.07 -10.74 -1.57
C THR A 176 -18.58 -10.86 -1.38
N ALA A 177 -19.05 -11.54 -0.32
CA ALA A 177 -20.46 -11.60 0.03
C ALA A 177 -21.03 -10.22 0.38
N LEU A 178 -20.36 -9.46 1.26
CA LEU A 178 -20.78 -8.10 1.62
C LEU A 178 -20.76 -7.15 0.43
N GLN A 179 -19.77 -7.27 -0.47
CA GLN A 179 -19.73 -6.49 -1.71
C GLN A 179 -20.92 -6.82 -2.63
N ALA A 180 -21.32 -8.08 -2.72
CA ALA A 180 -22.50 -8.49 -3.49
C ALA A 180 -23.80 -7.95 -2.85
N GLU A 181 -23.93 -8.00 -1.53
CA GLU A 181 -25.07 -7.43 -0.80
C GLU A 181 -25.16 -5.91 -0.98
N LEU A 182 -24.04 -5.19 -0.88
CA LEU A 182 -23.99 -3.75 -1.16
C LEU A 182 -24.37 -3.44 -2.60
N ALA A 183 -23.88 -4.21 -3.58
CA ALA A 183 -24.25 -4.03 -4.98
C ALA A 183 -25.75 -4.27 -5.20
N ALA A 184 -26.33 -5.30 -4.58
CA ALA A 184 -27.76 -5.58 -4.64
C ALA A 184 -28.60 -4.47 -3.98
N ALA A 185 -28.15 -3.94 -2.83
CA ALA A 185 -28.79 -2.80 -2.15
C ALA A 185 -28.75 -1.52 -3.00
N ILE A 186 -27.64 -1.26 -3.70
CA ILE A 186 -27.53 -0.14 -4.63
C ILE A 186 -28.48 -0.33 -5.82
N GLN A 187 -28.52 -1.52 -6.42
CA GLN A 187 -29.42 -1.80 -7.56
C GLN A 187 -30.90 -1.68 -7.18
N THR A 188 -31.29 -2.18 -6.01
CA THR A 188 -32.66 -2.06 -5.51
C THR A 188 -33.04 -0.61 -5.27
N ARG A 189 -32.18 0.17 -4.60
CA ARG A 189 -32.37 1.63 -4.45
C ARG A 189 -32.48 2.34 -5.79
N ASP A 190 -31.62 2.02 -6.75
CA ASP A 190 -31.61 2.66 -8.07
C ASP A 190 -32.87 2.32 -8.87
N GLU A 191 -33.39 1.09 -8.78
CA GLU A 191 -34.67 0.72 -9.40
C GLU A 191 -35.85 1.40 -8.71
N GLU A 192 -35.86 1.53 -7.38
CA GLU A 192 -36.86 2.32 -6.65
C GLU A 192 -36.86 3.80 -7.08
N LEU A 193 -35.67 4.40 -7.21
CA LEU A 193 -35.52 5.75 -7.74
C LEU A 193 -36.03 5.83 -9.19
N ARG A 194 -35.76 4.83 -10.02
CA ARG A 194 -36.24 4.77 -11.40
C ARG A 194 -37.76 4.68 -11.49
N ILE A 195 -38.39 3.85 -10.66
CA ILE A 195 -39.85 3.72 -10.57
C ILE A 195 -40.48 5.03 -10.07
N SER A 196 -39.89 5.67 -9.04
CA SER A 196 -40.42 6.94 -8.50
C SER A 196 -40.32 8.10 -9.51
N LEU A 197 -39.23 8.18 -10.29
CA LEU A 197 -39.05 9.15 -11.38
C LEU A 197 -40.02 8.89 -12.54
N ALA A 198 -40.25 7.64 -12.91
CA ALA A 198 -41.25 7.29 -13.93
C ALA A 198 -42.69 7.63 -13.47
N GLY A 199 -43.01 7.41 -12.20
CA GLY A 199 -44.29 7.79 -11.59
C GLY A 199 -44.51 9.30 -11.52
N THR A 200 -43.46 10.08 -11.28
CA THR A 200 -43.55 11.55 -11.31
C THR A 200 -43.71 12.10 -12.72
N THR A 201 -43.09 11.50 -13.75
CA THR A 201 -43.36 11.90 -15.15
C THR A 201 -44.80 11.63 -15.61
N LEU A 202 -45.51 10.67 -15.00
CA LEU A 202 -46.94 10.41 -15.25
C LEU A 202 -47.87 11.32 -14.44
N SER A 203 -47.46 11.79 -13.26
CA SER A 203 -48.26 12.70 -12.40
C SER A 203 -48.03 14.18 -12.68
N CYS A 204 -46.91 14.56 -13.30
CA CYS A 204 -46.65 15.92 -13.73
C CYS A 204 -47.46 16.21 -15.00
N VAL A 205 -48.64 16.82 -14.84
CA VAL A 205 -49.33 17.49 -15.96
C VAL A 205 -48.28 18.39 -16.65
N PRO A 206 -48.01 18.21 -17.95
CA PRO A 206 -47.01 19.01 -18.63
C PRO A 206 -47.30 20.48 -18.38
N LEU A 207 -46.28 21.26 -18.02
CA LEU A 207 -46.43 22.69 -17.70
C LEU A 207 -47.20 23.44 -18.82
N THR A 208 -47.07 22.94 -20.06
CA THR A 208 -47.80 23.37 -21.25
C THR A 208 -49.32 23.19 -21.15
N VAL A 209 -49.81 22.08 -20.58
CA VAL A 209 -51.24 21.81 -20.38
C VAL A 209 -51.80 22.75 -19.30
N ALA A 210 -51.10 22.93 -18.19
CA ALA A 210 -51.49 23.87 -17.14
C ALA A 210 -51.54 25.33 -17.65
N LEU A 211 -50.55 25.74 -18.43
CA LEU A 211 -50.51 27.07 -19.06
C LEU A 211 -51.65 27.27 -20.08
N SER A 212 -51.95 26.25 -20.89
CA SER A 212 -53.05 26.32 -21.87
C SER A 212 -54.43 26.44 -21.20
N LEU A 213 -54.66 25.77 -20.07
CA LEU A 213 -55.89 25.89 -19.28
C LEU A 213 -56.02 27.28 -18.63
N ILE A 214 -54.91 27.87 -18.18
CA ILE A 214 -54.90 29.24 -17.63
C ILE A 214 -55.17 30.28 -18.72
N GLN A 215 -54.63 30.08 -19.93
CA GLN A 215 -54.89 30.95 -21.08
C GLN A 215 -56.36 30.89 -21.52
N SER A 216 -56.95 29.70 -21.63
CA SER A 216 -58.37 29.56 -21.98
C SER A 216 -59.31 30.10 -20.90
N TRP A 217 -58.94 29.98 -19.62
CA TRP A 217 -59.65 30.65 -18.52
C TRP A 217 -59.56 32.17 -18.57
N ARG A 218 -58.42 32.72 -18.99
CA ARG A 218 -58.24 34.17 -19.17
C ARG A 218 -59.06 34.69 -20.35
N GLU A 219 -59.12 33.94 -21.44
CA GLU A 219 -59.92 34.28 -22.64
C GLU A 219 -61.43 34.23 -22.35
N THR A 220 -61.89 33.20 -21.63
CA THR A 220 -63.29 33.11 -21.20
C THR A 220 -63.69 34.20 -20.20
N GLN A 221 -62.80 34.57 -19.27
CA GLN A 221 -62.98 35.74 -18.40
C GLN A 221 -62.98 37.07 -19.18
N GLY A 222 -62.08 37.23 -20.16
CA GLY A 222 -62.05 38.38 -21.07
C GLY A 222 -63.32 38.52 -21.89
N SER A 223 -63.89 37.40 -22.34
CA SER A 223 -65.15 37.38 -23.09
C SER A 223 -66.37 37.66 -22.20
N LEU A 224 -66.36 37.19 -20.95
CA LEU A 224 -67.41 37.48 -19.95
C LEU A 224 -67.41 38.95 -19.51
N THR A 225 -66.23 39.52 -19.26
CA THR A 225 -66.09 40.95 -18.91
C THR A 225 -66.41 41.86 -20.10
N GLY A 226 -66.05 41.46 -21.33
CA GLY A 226 -66.48 42.11 -22.56
C GLY A 226 -68.01 42.13 -22.71
N PHE A 227 -68.68 40.99 -22.47
CA PHE A 227 -70.14 40.86 -22.52
C PHE A 227 -70.86 41.62 -21.38
N GLN A 228 -70.26 41.71 -20.20
CA GLN A 228 -70.78 42.52 -19.10
C GLN A 228 -70.62 44.03 -19.36
N SER A 229 -69.53 44.46 -20.01
CA SER A 229 -69.30 45.87 -20.35
C SER A 229 -70.25 46.39 -21.44
N THR A 230 -70.71 45.54 -22.36
CA THR A 230 -71.73 45.86 -23.35
C THR A 230 -73.13 45.90 -22.73
N LEU A 231 -73.40 45.10 -21.69
CA LEU A 231 -74.65 45.15 -20.91
C LEU A 231 -74.73 46.36 -19.95
N CYS A 232 -73.59 46.81 -19.41
CA CYS A 232 -73.55 47.93 -18.46
C CYS A 232 -73.57 49.31 -19.11
N LYS A 233 -73.44 49.42 -20.44
CA LYS A 233 -73.62 50.69 -21.18
C LYS A 233 -75.09 51.03 -21.47
N SER A 234 -76.03 50.11 -21.21
CA SER A 234 -77.44 50.29 -21.55
C SER A 234 -78.37 50.57 -20.36
N ASN A 235 -77.89 50.69 -19.12
CA ASN A 235 -78.76 51.09 -18.00
C ASN A 235 -78.00 51.95 -16.97
N SER A 236 -78.31 53.25 -16.94
CA SER A 236 -77.88 54.20 -15.92
C SER A 236 -79.10 54.81 -15.22
N VAL A 237 -79.40 54.36 -13.99
CA VAL A 237 -80.15 55.16 -13.00
C VAL A 237 -79.66 54.79 -11.58
N PRO A 238 -79.35 55.78 -10.70
CA PRO A 238 -78.81 55.51 -9.37
C PRO A 238 -79.88 55.57 -8.27
N SER A 239 -79.64 54.88 -7.15
CA SER A 239 -80.25 55.25 -5.87
C SER A 239 -79.37 54.91 -4.66
N ALA A 240 -78.98 56.00 -4.00
CA ALA A 240 -78.80 56.19 -2.56
C ALA A 240 -79.98 55.59 -1.74
N SER A 241 -79.98 55.44 -0.42
CA SER A 241 -79.00 55.43 0.68
C SER A 241 -79.81 55.13 1.97
N SER A 242 -79.12 54.67 3.01
CA SER A 242 -79.39 54.98 4.43
C SER A 242 -80.40 54.15 5.25
N GLY A 243 -80.03 53.98 6.53
CA GLY A 243 -80.88 53.63 7.68
C GLY A 243 -80.37 52.40 8.45
N LYS A 244 -79.52 52.48 9.51
CA LYS A 244 -79.82 52.79 10.94
C LYS A 244 -80.93 51.89 11.53
N SER A 245 -80.91 51.35 12.76
CA SER A 245 -79.97 51.25 13.89
C SER A 245 -80.68 50.41 14.99
N LEU A 246 -79.91 49.69 15.82
CA LEU A 246 -80.05 49.43 17.28
C LEU A 246 -81.36 48.93 17.97
N LEU A 247 -81.10 48.03 18.95
CA LEU A 247 -81.75 47.77 20.25
C LEU A 247 -82.68 46.54 20.43
N LEU A 248 -82.24 45.69 21.38
CA LEU A 248 -82.94 44.59 22.09
C LEU A 248 -84.02 45.17 23.05
N PRO A 249 -85.07 44.41 23.47
CA PRO A 249 -84.94 43.48 24.61
C PRO A 249 -85.83 42.21 24.62
N GLU A 250 -85.28 41.19 25.28
CA GLU A 250 -85.85 40.24 26.26
C GLU A 250 -87.30 39.70 26.19
N LYS A 251 -87.38 38.39 26.49
CA LYS A 251 -88.50 37.53 26.91
C LYS A 251 -89.38 36.93 25.82
N GLU A 252 -89.18 35.64 25.59
CA GLU A 252 -90.13 34.59 26.02
C GLU A 252 -89.58 33.21 25.65
N THR A 253 -89.45 32.33 26.64
CA THR A 253 -89.37 30.88 26.41
C THR A 253 -90.77 30.36 26.11
N PRO A 254 -90.92 29.56 25.04
CA PRO A 254 -91.62 28.30 25.20
C PRO A 254 -90.78 27.11 24.69
N GLN A 255 -90.69 26.07 25.51
CA GLN A 255 -90.32 24.72 25.08
C GLN A 255 -91.33 24.19 24.02
N PRO A 256 -91.04 23.09 23.31
CA PRO A 256 -89.97 22.89 22.35
C PRO A 256 -90.57 22.58 20.97
N LEU A 257 -90.38 23.46 19.97
CA LEU A 257 -90.99 23.33 18.64
C LEU A 257 -90.13 22.49 17.67
N TRP A 258 -89.62 21.34 18.09
CA TRP A 258 -88.95 20.38 17.17
C TRP A 258 -89.92 19.38 16.53
N ALA A 259 -91.21 19.38 16.92
CA ALA A 259 -92.21 18.41 16.47
C ALA A 259 -92.89 18.74 15.12
N ALA A 260 -92.42 19.74 14.36
CA ALA A 260 -92.96 20.05 13.04
C ALA A 260 -91.85 20.46 12.04
N CYS A 261 -90.92 19.55 11.76
CA CYS A 261 -90.05 19.64 10.59
C CYS A 261 -89.44 18.27 10.19
N PRO A 262 -90.20 17.31 9.64
CA PRO A 262 -89.62 16.05 9.13
C PRO A 262 -88.77 16.20 7.85
N ARG A 263 -88.41 17.43 7.42
CA ARG A 263 -87.71 17.66 6.15
C ARG A 263 -86.45 18.53 6.24
N ALA A 264 -86.08 19.05 7.42
CA ALA A 264 -84.88 19.88 7.61
C ALA A 264 -83.73 19.20 8.39
N LEU A 265 -83.93 17.97 8.89
CA LEU A 265 -82.86 17.22 9.59
C LEU A 265 -81.80 16.64 8.64
N SER A 266 -82.14 16.29 7.39
CA SER A 266 -81.19 15.67 6.46
C SER A 266 -79.99 16.58 6.12
N PRO A 267 -80.14 17.87 5.76
CA PRO A 267 -78.99 18.73 5.42
C PRO A 267 -78.11 19.06 6.63
N SER A 268 -78.65 19.03 7.85
CA SER A 268 -77.90 19.30 9.08
C SER A 268 -77.12 18.06 9.55
N GLN A 269 -77.73 16.88 9.43
CA GLN A 269 -77.05 15.62 9.69
C GLN A 269 -75.94 15.38 8.66
N GLU A 270 -76.17 15.70 7.39
CA GLU A 270 -75.17 15.58 6.34
C GLU A 270 -74.00 16.56 6.52
N ARG A 271 -74.25 17.80 6.97
CA ARG A 271 -73.19 18.75 7.34
C ARG A 271 -72.36 18.24 8.53
N ARG A 272 -72.98 17.64 9.55
CA ARG A 272 -72.26 17.01 10.67
C ARG A 272 -71.41 15.82 10.20
N ASN A 273 -71.96 14.96 9.34
CA ASN A 273 -71.24 13.81 8.82
C ASN A 273 -70.06 14.23 7.93
N ARG A 274 -70.24 15.24 7.06
CA ARG A 274 -69.16 15.83 6.25
C ARG A 274 -68.08 16.48 7.12
N SER A 275 -68.46 17.22 8.15
CA SER A 275 -67.52 17.81 9.10
C SER A 275 -66.74 16.74 9.87
N CYS A 276 -67.41 15.72 10.42
CA CYS A 276 -66.78 14.59 11.11
C CYS A 276 -65.77 13.85 10.23
N PHE A 277 -66.12 13.62 8.96
CA PHE A 277 -65.22 13.00 7.99
C PHE A 277 -63.96 13.84 7.70
N VAL A 278 -64.11 15.17 7.58
CA VAL A 278 -62.98 16.08 7.42
C VAL A 278 -62.08 16.08 8.66
N PHE A 279 -62.67 16.11 9.86
CA PHE A 279 -61.90 16.01 11.12
C PHE A 279 -61.16 14.67 11.22
N GLN A 280 -61.79 13.55 10.87
CA GLN A 280 -61.15 12.24 10.92
C GLN A 280 -59.98 12.14 9.93
N ARG A 281 -60.13 12.68 8.71
CA ARG A 281 -59.03 12.76 7.74
C ARG A 281 -57.90 13.65 8.25
N LYS A 282 -58.23 14.80 8.83
CA LYS A 282 -57.26 15.72 9.42
C LYS A 282 -56.48 15.04 10.55
N SER A 283 -57.14 14.36 11.47
CA SER A 283 -56.47 13.64 12.56
C SER A 283 -55.58 12.51 12.05
N ARG A 284 -55.96 11.81 10.97
CA ARG A 284 -55.09 10.81 10.33
C ARG A 284 -53.82 11.44 9.76
N MET A 285 -53.96 12.52 9.01
CA MET A 285 -52.81 13.26 8.47
C MET A 285 -51.93 13.83 9.60
N GLU A 286 -52.52 14.34 10.67
CA GLU A 286 -51.78 14.80 11.86
C GLU A 286 -50.99 13.68 12.54
N THR A 287 -51.59 12.47 12.66
CA THR A 287 -50.85 11.30 13.19
C THR A 287 -49.74 10.84 12.25
N GLU A 288 -49.94 10.90 10.94
CA GLU A 288 -48.91 10.57 9.96
C GLU A 288 -47.75 11.57 10.09
N ILE A 289 -48.03 12.87 10.15
CA ILE A 289 -47.02 13.91 10.36
C ILE A 289 -46.29 13.68 11.69
N ALA A 290 -47.00 13.41 12.79
CA ALA A 290 -46.38 13.12 14.08
C ALA A 290 -45.45 11.90 14.03
N ASN A 291 -45.85 10.83 13.33
CA ASN A 291 -45.02 9.64 13.13
C ASN A 291 -43.77 9.96 12.30
N TRP A 292 -43.89 10.77 11.25
CA TRP A 292 -42.73 11.21 10.46
C TRP A 292 -41.78 12.05 11.29
N ILE A 293 -42.30 13.00 12.07
CA ILE A 293 -41.49 13.81 12.99
C ILE A 293 -40.75 12.93 14.00
N GLN A 294 -41.44 11.95 14.60
CA GLN A 294 -40.81 11.02 15.54
C GLN A 294 -39.68 10.23 14.87
N LYS A 295 -39.88 9.70 13.66
CA LYS A 295 -38.83 9.00 12.90
C LYS A 295 -37.63 9.90 12.63
N TYR A 296 -37.86 11.16 12.22
CA TYR A 296 -36.76 12.09 12.01
C TYR A 296 -36.01 12.42 13.30
N HIS A 297 -36.71 12.53 14.43
CA HIS A 297 -36.05 12.72 15.72
C HIS A 297 -35.21 11.51 16.11
N THR A 298 -35.73 10.28 15.96
CA THR A 298 -34.95 9.07 16.25
C THR A 298 -33.75 8.94 15.33
N ASP A 299 -33.91 9.18 14.02
CA ASP A 299 -32.80 9.11 13.06
C ASP A 299 -31.73 10.17 13.38
N LEU A 300 -32.12 11.37 13.79
CA LEU A 300 -31.18 12.42 14.21
C LEU A 300 -30.45 12.04 15.51
N GLU A 301 -31.15 11.46 16.48
CA GLU A 301 -30.54 10.98 17.74
C GLU A 301 -29.55 9.84 17.48
N GLU A 302 -29.89 8.89 16.62
CA GLU A 302 -28.99 7.81 16.20
C GLU A 302 -27.74 8.37 15.51
N LYS A 303 -27.91 9.31 14.58
CA LYS A 303 -26.77 9.96 13.90
C LYS A 303 -25.89 10.76 14.85
N GLN A 304 -26.50 11.41 15.85
CA GLN A 304 -25.75 12.13 16.87
C GLN A 304 -24.97 11.16 17.77
N ALA A 305 -25.57 10.04 18.17
CA ALA A 305 -24.88 9.01 18.95
C ALA A 305 -23.70 8.40 18.18
N GLU A 306 -23.89 8.05 16.89
CA GLU A 306 -22.81 7.58 16.01
C GLU A 306 -21.67 8.61 15.91
N TYR A 307 -22.00 9.90 15.77
CA TYR A 307 -21.00 10.96 15.71
C TYR A 307 -20.20 11.07 17.02
N ASP A 308 -20.89 11.03 18.16
CA ASP A 308 -20.26 11.12 19.48
C ASP A 308 -19.37 9.89 19.77
N GLU A 309 -19.77 8.70 19.34
CA GLU A 309 -18.95 7.48 19.41
C GLU A 309 -17.68 7.57 18.55
N LEU A 310 -17.81 8.02 17.29
CA LEU A 310 -16.66 8.23 16.40
C LEU A 310 -15.72 9.31 16.94
N GLN A 311 -16.27 10.39 17.51
CA GLN A 311 -15.49 11.45 18.11
C GLN A 311 -14.72 10.96 19.36
N ALA A 312 -15.34 10.09 20.18
CA ALA A 312 -14.68 9.47 21.32
C ALA A 312 -13.51 8.58 20.87
N ALA A 313 -13.74 7.70 19.88
CA ALA A 313 -12.70 6.85 19.30
C ALA A 313 -11.54 7.67 18.71
N TYR A 314 -11.85 8.75 17.98
CA TYR A 314 -10.84 9.66 17.43
C TYR A 314 -9.97 10.29 18.52
N VAL A 315 -10.57 10.74 19.63
CA VAL A 315 -9.82 11.33 20.75
C VAL A 315 -8.92 10.28 21.42
N GLU A 316 -9.39 9.04 21.56
CA GLU A 316 -8.58 7.94 22.08
C GLU A 316 -7.39 7.62 21.17
N GLU A 317 -7.61 7.53 19.85
CA GLU A 317 -6.54 7.31 18.88
C GLU A 317 -5.53 8.47 18.87
N GLN A 318 -5.99 9.71 18.96
CA GLN A 318 -5.10 10.86 19.10
C GLN A 318 -4.23 10.77 20.36
N ALA A 319 -4.81 10.36 21.49
CA ALA A 319 -4.06 10.17 22.73
C ALA A 319 -3.01 9.05 22.59
N GLN A 320 -3.34 7.95 21.92
CA GLN A 320 -2.41 6.85 21.65
C GLN A 320 -1.26 7.30 20.73
N LEU A 321 -1.56 8.09 19.69
CA LEU A 321 -0.55 8.66 18.80
C LEU A 321 0.43 9.53 19.57
N VAL A 322 -0.06 10.43 20.44
CA VAL A 322 0.82 11.26 21.28
C VAL A 322 1.73 10.40 22.15
N GLN A 323 1.18 9.40 22.85
CA GLN A 323 1.98 8.50 23.69
C GLN A 323 3.05 7.72 22.88
N LEU A 324 2.73 7.27 21.67
CA LEU A 324 3.69 6.59 20.80
C LEU A 324 4.78 7.53 20.31
N THR A 325 4.44 8.77 19.96
CA THR A 325 5.43 9.77 19.54
C THR A 325 6.40 10.13 20.66
N GLU A 326 5.91 10.25 21.90
CA GLU A 326 6.76 10.48 23.08
C GLU A 326 7.71 9.30 23.34
N LYS A 327 7.19 8.06 23.31
CA LYS A 327 8.02 6.86 23.44
C LYS A 327 9.07 6.76 22.35
N HIS A 328 8.68 7.05 21.11
CA HIS A 328 9.61 7.07 19.98
C HIS A 328 10.70 8.13 20.16
N ALA A 329 10.37 9.32 20.65
CA ALA A 329 11.34 10.38 20.90
C ALA A 329 12.38 9.97 21.95
N VAL A 330 11.96 9.30 23.03
CA VAL A 330 12.88 8.79 24.06
C VAL A 330 13.78 7.69 23.49
N LEU A 331 13.20 6.69 22.81
CA LEU A 331 13.96 5.60 22.20
C LEU A 331 14.98 6.10 21.17
N PHE A 332 14.61 7.12 20.39
CA PHE A 332 15.51 7.72 19.41
C PHE A 332 16.72 8.39 20.07
N GLN A 333 16.52 9.08 21.21
CA GLN A 333 17.61 9.65 21.99
C GLN A 333 18.53 8.56 22.56
N GLU A 334 17.97 7.52 23.17
CA GLU A 334 18.75 6.39 23.71
C GLU A 334 19.56 5.69 22.60
N TYR A 335 18.94 5.47 21.44
CA TYR A 335 19.60 4.89 20.28
C TYR A 335 20.81 5.74 19.85
N SER A 336 20.65 7.06 19.74
CA SER A 336 21.74 7.95 19.37
C SER A 336 22.89 7.94 20.39
N GLN A 337 22.58 7.85 21.69
CA GLN A 337 23.58 7.73 22.75
C GLN A 337 24.36 6.41 22.64
N ILE A 338 23.66 5.30 22.41
CA ILE A 338 24.29 3.98 22.24
C ILE A 338 25.22 3.96 21.02
N GLU A 339 24.81 4.60 19.92
CA GLU A 339 25.67 4.72 18.74
C GLU A 339 26.93 5.54 19.02
N GLU A 340 26.80 6.66 19.73
CA GLU A 340 27.95 7.47 20.16
C GLU A 340 28.89 6.72 21.09
N GLU A 341 28.36 6.00 22.09
CA GLU A 341 29.15 5.17 22.99
C GLU A 341 29.91 4.08 22.23
N ARG A 342 29.27 3.42 21.27
CA ARG A 342 29.92 2.41 20.42
C ARG A 342 31.04 3.01 19.59
N ARG A 343 30.84 4.19 19.00
CA ARG A 343 31.89 4.92 18.27
C ARG A 343 33.09 5.23 19.16
N LEU A 344 32.85 5.80 20.34
CA LEU A 344 33.91 6.13 21.30
C LEU A 344 34.67 4.88 21.80
N LEU A 345 33.95 3.78 22.06
CA LEU A 345 34.58 2.52 22.46
C LEU A 345 35.47 1.94 21.36
N GLN A 346 35.05 2.06 20.09
CA GLN A 346 35.85 1.61 18.96
C GLN A 346 37.11 2.46 18.78
N GLU A 347 37.00 3.79 18.88
CA GLU A 347 38.14 4.69 18.85
C GLU A 347 39.15 4.39 19.98
N LYS A 348 38.68 4.13 21.21
CA LYS A 348 39.53 3.74 22.34
C LYS A 348 40.26 2.41 22.08
N LYS A 349 39.58 1.43 21.49
CA LYS A 349 40.21 0.15 21.11
C LYS A 349 41.29 0.37 20.06
N ASP A 350 41.03 1.19 19.05
CA ASP A 350 41.98 1.49 17.99
C ASP A 350 43.20 2.25 18.53
N GLN A 351 42.99 3.22 19.43
CA GLN A 351 44.06 3.92 20.14
C GLN A 351 44.92 2.94 20.96
N ALA A 352 44.31 2.08 21.77
CA ALA A 352 45.03 1.06 22.55
C ALA A 352 45.82 0.09 21.66
N LEU A 353 45.29 -0.28 20.49
CA LEU A 353 46.01 -1.11 19.52
C LEU A 353 47.21 -0.37 18.92
N GLN A 354 47.10 0.92 18.64
CA GLN A 354 48.23 1.73 18.16
C GLN A 354 49.32 1.86 19.23
N GLU A 355 48.94 2.15 20.47
CA GLU A 355 49.86 2.20 21.61
C GLU A 355 50.53 0.85 21.86
N PHE A 356 49.78 -0.25 21.79
CA PHE A 356 50.36 -1.58 21.93
C PHE A 356 51.36 -1.87 20.81
N LYS A 357 51.08 -1.46 19.56
CA LYS A 357 52.01 -1.61 18.44
C LYS A 357 53.29 -0.80 18.65
N THR A 358 53.19 0.44 19.13
CA THR A 358 54.38 1.28 19.40
C THR A 358 55.21 0.70 20.54
N MET A 359 54.57 0.28 21.63
CA MET A 359 55.23 -0.38 22.77
C MET A 359 55.91 -1.69 22.35
N THR A 360 55.26 -2.52 21.54
CA THR A 360 55.82 -3.78 21.03
C THR A 360 57.04 -3.53 20.16
N ARG A 361 57.00 -2.51 19.28
CA ARG A 361 58.15 -2.10 18.46
C ARG A 361 59.32 -1.65 19.34
N ALA A 362 59.05 -0.78 20.32
CA ALA A 362 60.07 -0.32 21.26
C ALA A 362 60.70 -1.47 22.05
N ALA A 363 59.88 -2.37 22.61
CA ALA A 363 60.35 -3.56 23.32
C ALA A 363 61.21 -4.46 22.42
N THR A 364 60.78 -4.69 21.17
CA THR A 364 61.53 -5.49 20.20
C THR A 364 62.91 -4.89 19.91
N LEU A 365 63.00 -3.57 19.74
CA LEU A 365 64.26 -2.86 19.52
C LEU A 365 65.21 -2.98 20.73
N ILE A 366 64.70 -2.75 21.93
CA ILE A 366 65.48 -2.87 23.18
C ILE A 366 66.00 -4.30 23.33
N GLN A 367 65.12 -5.29 23.14
CA GLN A 367 65.49 -6.69 23.23
C GLN A 367 66.51 -7.11 22.18
N ALA A 368 66.36 -6.67 20.92
CA ALA A 368 67.31 -6.95 19.85
C ALA A 368 68.69 -6.33 20.17
N PHE A 369 68.71 -5.09 20.65
CA PHE A 369 69.94 -4.41 21.08
C PHE A 369 70.63 -5.16 22.22
N TRP A 370 69.87 -5.55 23.26
CA TRP A 370 70.39 -6.31 24.39
C TRP A 370 70.93 -7.68 23.99
N ARG A 371 70.17 -8.45 23.20
CA ARG A 371 70.63 -9.74 22.66
C ARG A 371 71.91 -9.58 21.84
N GLY A 372 71.99 -8.54 21.01
CA GLY A 372 73.20 -8.20 20.27
C GLY A 372 74.39 -7.83 21.17
N TYR A 373 74.17 -7.01 22.20
CA TYR A 373 75.19 -6.65 23.19
C TYR A 373 75.70 -7.88 23.95
N PHE A 374 74.79 -8.75 24.39
CA PHE A 374 75.11 -9.98 25.11
C PHE A 374 75.95 -10.94 24.25
N VAL A 375 75.60 -11.13 22.98
CA VAL A 375 76.41 -11.93 22.04
C VAL A 375 77.79 -11.30 21.83
N ARG A 376 77.87 -9.98 21.61
CA ARG A 376 79.15 -9.28 21.41
C ARG A 376 80.06 -9.32 22.63
N THR A 377 79.52 -9.21 23.85
CA THR A 377 80.29 -9.33 25.08
C THR A 377 80.80 -10.76 25.31
N LEU A 378 79.96 -11.78 25.07
CA LEU A 378 80.39 -13.18 25.09
C LEU A 378 81.52 -13.46 24.07
N LEU A 379 81.39 -12.98 22.84
CA LEU A 379 82.42 -13.15 21.80
C LEU A 379 83.73 -12.42 22.15
N LYS A 380 83.66 -11.22 22.74
CA LYS A 380 84.84 -10.49 23.24
C LYS A 380 85.56 -11.28 24.34
N SER A 381 84.83 -11.90 25.27
CA SER A 381 85.43 -12.75 26.32
C SER A 381 86.11 -14.01 25.75
N LYS A 382 85.52 -14.65 24.72
CA LYS A 382 86.13 -15.80 24.03
C LYS A 382 87.37 -15.42 23.22
N LYS A 383 87.39 -14.26 22.55
CA LYS A 383 88.59 -13.76 21.83
C LYS A 383 89.76 -13.51 22.78
N LYS A 384 89.54 -12.99 23.99
CA LYS A 384 90.60 -12.82 25.02
C LYS A 384 91.17 -14.15 25.54
N LYS A 385 90.39 -15.25 25.56
CA LYS A 385 90.90 -16.58 25.96
C LYS A 385 91.72 -17.28 24.87
N LYS A 386 91.53 -16.95 23.58
CA LYS A 386 92.22 -17.60 22.45
C LYS A 386 93.63 -17.06 22.16
N GLY A 387 94.08 -15.99 22.84
CA GLY A 387 95.41 -15.39 22.70
C GLY A 387 96.40 -15.72 23.83
N LYS A 388 96.07 -16.65 24.73
CA LYS A 388 96.95 -17.12 25.81
C LYS A 388 97.25 -18.60 25.58
N GLY A 389 98.11 -18.89 24.60
CA GLY A 389 98.53 -20.26 24.30
C GLY A 389 99.32 -20.36 23.02
N LYS A 390 100.64 -20.27 23.18
CA LYS A 390 101.74 -20.72 22.30
C LYS A 390 101.86 -20.08 20.91
#